data_AF-A0A3D0NB74-F1
#
_entry.id   AF-A0A3D0NB74-F1
#
_cell.length_a   1.000
_cell.length_b   1.000
_cell.length_c   1.000
_cell.angle_alpha   90.00
_cell.angle_beta   90.00
_cell.angle_gamma   90.00
#
_symmetry.space_group_name_H-M   'P 1'
#
loop_
_entity.id
_entity.type
_entity.pdbx_description
1 polymer ?
#
loop_
_entity_poly.entity_id
_entity_poly.type
_entity_poly.pdbx_seq_one_letter_code
_entity_poly.pdbx_strand_id
1 'polypeptide(L)' 'GVQLNDIITKFNDTSVESTTQLIQTIGETPGGQKAVLEIHRIEDGQSVTKQITVSLGERPAE' A
#
# COMPACT_ATOMS: atom_id res chain seq x y z
N GLY A 1 10.69 0.57 1.05
CA GLY A 1 10.11 -0.68 0.53
C GLY A 1 9.37 -0.39 -0.75
N VAL A 2 8.30 0.40 -0.64
CA VAL A 2 7.65 1.07 -1.77
C VAL A 2 8.64 2.00 -2.48
N GLN A 3 8.50 2.13 -3.80
CA GLN A 3 9.31 2.94 -4.69
C GLN A 3 8.42 3.81 -5.58
N LEU A 4 9.01 4.82 -6.22
CA LEU A 4 8.32 5.60 -7.23
C LEU A 4 7.89 4.68 -8.39
N ASN A 5 6.72 4.96 -8.96
CA ASN A 5 6.06 4.18 -10.02
C ASN A 5 5.52 2.80 -9.62
N ASP A 6 5.52 2.48 -8.31
CA ASP A 6 4.72 1.36 -7.82
C ASP A 6 3.23 1.67 -7.99
N ILE A 7 2.49 0.69 -8.53
CA ILE A 7 1.03 0.73 -8.59
C ILE A 7 0.51 -0.19 -7.50
N ILE A 8 -0.14 0.37 -6.48
CA ILE A 8 -0.71 -0.40 -5.37
C ILE A 8 -2.05 -0.97 -5.82
N THR A 9 -2.21 -2.29 -5.72
CA THR A 9 -3.44 -3.01 -6.11
C THR A 9 -4.18 -3.64 -4.94
N LYS A 10 -3.49 -3.85 -3.81
CA LYS A 10 -4.11 -4.39 -2.59
C LYS A 10 -3.49 -3.79 -1.34
N PHE A 11 -4.33 -3.54 -0.35
CA PHE A 11 -3.94 -3.19 1.02
C PHE A 11 -4.52 -4.24 1.98
N ASN A 12 -3.64 -4.96 2.67
CA ASN A 12 -3.96 -6.16 3.44
C ASN A 12 -4.79 -7.15 2.60
N ASP A 13 -6.04 -7.40 2.99
CA ASP A 13 -6.96 -8.31 2.31
C ASP A 13 -7.91 -7.61 1.35
N THR A 14 -7.79 -6.28 1.18
CA THR A 14 -8.70 -5.45 0.40
C THR A 14 -8.07 -4.98 -0.91
N SER A 15 -8.68 -5.31 -2.05
CA SER A 15 -8.31 -4.74 -3.35
C SER A 15 -8.60 -3.24 -3.37
N VAL A 16 -7.68 -2.46 -3.91
CA VAL A 16 -7.81 -1.01 -4.05
C VAL A 16 -7.84 -0.64 -5.53
N GLU A 17 -8.87 0.08 -5.94
CA GLU A 17 -9.10 0.48 -7.33
C GLU A 17 -8.87 1.97 -7.57
N SER A 18 -8.72 2.75 -6.50
CA SER A 18 -8.50 4.20 -6.58
C SER A 18 -7.67 4.73 -5.41
N THR A 19 -7.06 5.90 -5.63
CA THR A 19 -6.31 6.62 -4.59
C THR A 19 -7.18 6.95 -3.38
N THR A 20 -8.44 7.37 -3.60
CA THR A 20 -9.38 7.69 -2.51
C THR A 20 -9.67 6.47 -1.65
N GLN A 21 -9.95 5.33 -2.28
CA GLN A 21 -10.20 4.08 -1.56
C GLN A 21 -8.98 3.65 -0.74
N LEU A 22 -7.77 3.74 -1.32
CA LEU A 22 -6.54 3.42 -0.61
C LEU A 22 -6.36 4.30 0.64
N ILE A 23 -6.57 5.61 0.52
CA ILE A 23 -6.47 6.55 1.66
C ILE A 23 -7.49 6.20 2.75
N GLN A 24 -8.72 5.87 2.38
CA GLN A 24 -9.77 5.46 3.31
C GLN A 24 -9.39 4.18 4.06
N THR A 25 -8.99 3.13 3.35
CA THR A 25 -8.61 1.84 3.95
C THR A 25 -7.41 1.99 4.90
N ILE A 26 -6.40 2.79 4.52
CA ILE A 26 -5.29 3.11 5.42
C ILE A 26 -5.80 3.86 6.65
N GLY A 27 -6.72 4.79 6.47
CA GLY A 27 -7.26 5.63 7.53
C GLY A 27 -8.13 4.91 8.57
N GLU A 28 -8.70 3.77 8.20
CA GLU A 28 -9.46 2.88 9.08
C GLU A 28 -8.56 1.90 9.83
N THR A 29 -7.30 1.77 9.42
CA THR A 29 -6.34 0.86 10.05
C THR A 29 -5.58 1.59 11.17
N PRO A 30 -5.49 1.01 12.39
CA PRO A 30 -4.75 1.66 13.48
C PRO A 30 -3.26 1.81 13.16
N GLY A 31 -2.70 2.97 13.52
CA GLY A 31 -1.26 3.24 13.44
C GLY A 31 -0.44 2.28 14.31
N GLY A 32 0.84 2.14 13.98
CA GLY A 32 1.78 1.25 14.68
C GLY A 32 1.69 -0.22 14.27
N GLN A 33 0.68 -0.62 13.50
CA GLN A 33 0.55 -1.98 13.00
C GLN A 33 1.30 -2.22 11.69
N LYS A 34 1.63 -3.49 11.42
CA LYS A 34 2.12 -3.91 10.11
C LYS A 34 0.96 -4.02 9.14
N ALA A 35 1.18 -3.58 7.90
CA ALA A 35 0.27 -3.76 6.79
C ALA A 35 1.01 -4.40 5.61
N VAL A 36 0.30 -5.12 4.76
CA VAL A 36 0.83 -5.73 3.54
C VAL A 36 0.28 -4.98 2.34
N LEU A 37 1.16 -4.52 1.46
CA LEU A 37 0.81 -3.94 0.18
C LEU A 37 1.08 -4.96 -0.91
N GLU A 38 0.11 -5.19 -1.79
CA GLU A 38 0.40 -5.76 -3.11
C GLU A 38 0.63 -4.62 -4.09
N ILE A 39 1.73 -4.71 -4.83
CA ILE A 39 2.12 -3.73 -5.83
C ILE A 39 2.41 -4.40 -7.17
N HIS A 40 2.22 -3.66 -8.25
CA HIS A 40 2.85 -3.89 -9.52
C HIS A 40 4.02 -2.92 -9.69
N ARG A 41 5.18 -3.45 -10.04
CA ARG A 41 6.40 -2.69 -10.33
C ARG A 41 6.99 -3.12 -11.67
N ILE A 42 7.54 -2.17 -12.42
CA ILE A 42 8.36 -2.49 -13.58
C ILE A 42 9.81 -2.74 -13.13
N GLU A 43 10.30 -3.96 -13.34
CA GLU A 43 11.70 -4.35 -13.09
C GLU A 43 12.26 -4.95 -14.38
N ASP A 44 13.41 -4.45 -14.83
CA ASP A 44 14.07 -4.87 -16.08
C ASP A 44 13.13 -4.87 -17.31
N GLY A 45 12.21 -3.90 -17.36
CA GLY A 45 11.22 -3.76 -18.43
C GLY A 45 10.02 -4.69 -18.34
N GLN A 46 9.89 -5.48 -17.28
CA GLN A 46 8.80 -6.42 -17.06
C GLN A 46 7.93 -6.01 -15.87
N SER A 47 6.62 -6.25 -15.96
CA SER A 47 5.70 -6.05 -14.85
C SER A 47 5.79 -7.22 -13.87
N VAL A 48 6.09 -6.92 -12.61
CA VAL A 48 6.22 -7.89 -11.52
C VAL A 48 5.27 -7.51 -10.39
N THR A 49 4.50 -8.49 -9.91
CA THR A 49 3.69 -8.34 -8.71
C THR A 49 4.53 -8.66 -7.46
N LYS A 50 4.49 -7.78 -6.46
CA LYS A 50 5.22 -7.95 -5.20
C LYS A 50 4.34 -7.68 -3.99
N GLN A 51 4.62 -8.38 -2.90
CA GLN A 51 4.09 -8.06 -1.59
C GLN A 51 5.15 -7.34 -0.76
N ILE A 52 4.77 -6.22 -0.15
CA ILE A 52 5.65 -5.41 0.71
C ILE A 52 4.98 -5.25 2.06
N THR A 53 5.63 -5.70 3.12
CA THR A 53 5.22 -5.40 4.49
C THR A 53 5.75 -4.03 4.91
N VAL A 54 4.85 -3.15 5.36
CA VAL A 54 5.15 -1.81 5.89
C VAL A 54 4.66 -1.70 7.33
N SER A 55 5.19 -0.76 8.10
CA SER A 55 4.63 -0.37 9.39
C SER A 55 3.91 0.96 9.23
N LEU A 56 2.65 1.05 9.67
CA LEU A 56 1.85 2.25 9.55
C LEU A 56 2.28 3.27 10.59
N GLY A 57 2.47 4.51 10.17
CA GLY A 57 2.64 5.63 11.09
C GLY A 57 1.34 5.97 11.80
N GLU A 58 1.44 6.69 12.91
CA GLU A 58 0.27 7.32 13.53
C GLU A 58 -0.22 8.48 12.67
N ARG A 59 -1.54 8.64 12.57
CA ARG A 59 -2.12 9.85 11.99
C ARG A 59 -1.98 10.97 13.02
N PRO A 60 -1.32 12.09 12.71
CA PRO A 60 -1.25 13.23 13.61
C PRO A 60 -2.67 13.69 13.95
N ALA A 61 -2.93 13.99 15.23
CA ALA A 61 -4.11 14.75 15.60
C ALA A 61 -3.99 16.15 14.98
N GLU A 62 -5.07 16.64 14.37
CA GLU A 62 -5.17 18.03 13.89
C GLU A 62 -5.07 19.03 15.04
#